data_AF-A0AAV9ZJC0-F1
#
_entry.id   AF-A0AAV9ZJC0-F1
#
_cell.length_a   1.000
_cell.length_b   1.000
_cell.length_c   1.000
_cell.angle_alpha   90.00
_cell.angle_beta   90.00
_cell.angle_gamma   90.00
#
_symmetry.space_group_name_H-M   'P 1'
#
loop_
_entity.id
_entity.type
_entity.pdbx_description
1 polymer ?
#
loop_
_entity_poly.entity_id
_entity_poly.type
_entity_poly.pdbx_seq_one_letter_code
_entity_poly.pdbx_strand_id
1 'polypeptide(L)'
;LFFANRRDEGPSFPEIFSPFPKPAMAFILTILENCIDEWVTGVRADVAFTANDYREVYDSHLKALDQFDAHTKKHGIVDLIQTRLYNVGRFHSGAEPTALIPRAVIQMADVRAAIQE
;
A
#
# COMPACT_ATOMS: atom_id res chain seq x y z
N LEU A 1 5.74 10.02 2.58
CA LEU A 1 4.72 8.99 2.32
C LEU A 1 5.40 7.88 1.54
N PHE A 2 5.15 6.60 1.82
CA PHE A 2 5.99 5.47 1.37
C PHE A 2 6.14 5.27 -0.16
N PHE A 3 5.32 5.94 -0.99
CA PHE A 3 5.26 5.76 -2.45
C PHE A 3 5.07 7.08 -3.23
N ALA A 4 5.51 8.23 -2.69
CA ALA A 4 5.38 9.49 -3.41
C ALA A 4 6.29 9.55 -4.65
N ASN A 5 7.42 8.85 -4.66
CA ASN A 5 8.33 8.74 -5.80
C ASN A 5 9.15 7.43 -5.78
N ARG A 6 9.80 7.11 -6.90
CA ARG A 6 10.57 5.87 -7.11
C ARG A 6 11.74 5.62 -6.15
N ARG A 7 12.13 6.61 -5.34
CA ARG A 7 13.22 6.53 -4.36
C ARG A 7 12.73 6.43 -2.92
N ASP A 8 11.41 6.45 -2.70
CA ASP A 8 10.85 6.27 -1.35
C ASP A 8 11.04 4.82 -0.87
N GLU A 9 10.72 4.59 0.40
CA GLU A 9 10.98 3.33 1.08
C GLU A 9 10.21 2.17 0.44
N GLY A 10 8.97 2.40 0.02
CA GLY A 10 8.11 1.39 -0.56
C GLY A 10 8.70 0.74 -1.82
N PRO A 11 9.12 1.52 -2.83
CA PRO A 11 9.79 0.98 -4.00
C PRO A 11 11.21 0.45 -3.73
N SER A 12 11.93 1.06 -2.77
CA SER A 12 13.36 0.78 -2.50
C SER A 12 13.59 -0.47 -1.66
N PHE A 13 12.64 -0.86 -0.81
CA PHE A 13 12.74 -2.01 0.11
C PHE A 13 11.60 -3.02 -0.11
N PRO A 14 11.53 -3.68 -1.28
CA PRO A 14 10.46 -4.63 -1.60
C PRO A 14 10.35 -5.78 -0.60
N GLU A 15 11.45 -6.19 0.03
CA GLU A 15 11.50 -7.24 1.05
C GLU A 15 10.75 -6.88 2.35
N ILE A 16 10.54 -5.59 2.61
CA ILE A 16 9.76 -5.09 3.75
C ILE A 16 8.35 -4.70 3.31
N PHE A 17 8.21 -4.14 2.11
CA PHE A 17 6.96 -3.54 1.64
C PHE A 17 6.11 -4.44 0.73
N SER A 18 6.55 -5.65 0.37
CA SER A 18 5.81 -6.58 -0.49
C SER A 18 5.40 -7.86 0.27
N PRO A 19 4.11 -8.04 0.62
CA PRO A 19 2.98 -7.12 0.41
C PRO A 19 3.02 -5.94 1.40
N PHE A 20 2.22 -4.89 1.16
CA PHE A 20 2.31 -3.65 1.95
C PHE A 20 2.16 -3.91 3.47
N PRO A 21 3.03 -3.39 4.35
CA PRO A 21 3.09 -3.87 5.72
C PRO A 21 1.90 -3.38 6.57
N LYS A 22 1.32 -4.25 7.40
CA LYS A 22 0.24 -3.87 8.33
C LYS A 22 0.60 -2.69 9.25
N PRO A 23 1.82 -2.60 9.83
CA PRO A 23 2.23 -1.41 10.58
C PRO A 23 2.12 -0.12 9.78
N ALA A 24 2.51 -0.14 8.50
CA ALA A 24 2.38 1.02 7.63
C ALA A 24 0.91 1.35 7.29
N MET A 25 0.03 0.34 7.20
CA MET A 25 -1.41 0.56 7.10
C MET A 25 -1.97 1.23 8.36
N ALA A 26 -1.63 0.72 9.55
CA ALA A 26 -2.05 1.32 10.82
C ALA A 26 -1.58 2.77 10.93
N PHE A 27 -0.34 3.06 10.51
CA PHE A 27 0.19 4.43 10.46
C PHE A 27 -0.62 5.34 9.55
N ILE A 28 -0.98 4.90 8.34
CA ILE A 28 -1.85 5.68 7.43
C ILE A 28 -3.24 5.90 8.05
N LEU A 29 -3.84 4.88 8.66
CA LEU A 29 -5.14 5.02 9.35
C LEU A 29 -5.07 6.03 10.50
N THR A 30 -3.95 6.05 11.23
CA THR A 30 -3.71 7.01 12.32
C THR A 30 -3.60 8.44 11.79
N ILE A 31 -2.90 8.65 10.67
CA ILE A 31 -2.85 9.96 10.01
C ILE A 31 -4.26 10.39 9.57
N LEU A 32 -5.04 9.47 9.00
CA LEU A 32 -6.42 9.77 8.57
C LEU A 32 -7.30 10.15 9.77
N GLU A 33 -7.17 9.47 10.91
CA GLU A 33 -7.89 9.82 12.14
C GLU A 33 -7.48 11.20 12.63
N ASN A 34 -6.18 11.52 12.65
CA ASN A 34 -5.72 12.87 12.99
C ASN A 34 -6.31 13.96 12.06
N CYS A 35 -6.35 13.71 10.75
CA CYS A 35 -7.00 14.63 9.81
C CYS A 35 -8.51 14.75 10.04
N ILE A 36 -9.17 13.72 10.55
CA ILE A 36 -10.59 13.78 10.93
C ILE A 36 -10.77 14.58 12.22
N ASP A 37 -9.86 14.41 13.19
CA ASP A 37 -9.89 15.12 14.48
C ASP A 37 -9.80 16.64 14.32
N GLU A 38 -9.11 17.12 13.28
CA GLU A 38 -9.08 18.54 12.90
C GLU A 38 -10.49 19.15 12.76
N TRP A 39 -11.51 18.34 12.48
CA TRP A 39 -12.88 18.79 12.21
C TRP A 39 -13.87 18.49 13.34
N VAL A 40 -13.42 17.98 14.50
CA VAL A 40 -14.30 17.55 15.61
C VAL A 40 -15.27 18.64 16.08
N THR A 41 -14.85 19.90 16.03
CA THR A 41 -15.69 21.03 16.48
C THR A 41 -16.67 21.53 15.41
N GLY A 42 -16.68 20.92 14.22
CA GLY A 42 -17.43 21.39 13.06
C GLY A 42 -16.72 22.50 12.27
N VAL A 43 -15.58 22.98 12.75
CA VAL A 43 -14.68 23.92 12.06
C VAL A 43 -13.28 23.32 12.08
N ARG A 44 -12.54 23.44 10.96
CA ARG A 44 -11.17 22.95 10.89
C ARG A 44 -10.26 23.71 11.87
N ALA A 45 -9.67 22.98 12.80
CA ALA A 45 -8.59 23.43 13.66
C ALA A 45 -7.33 22.59 13.38
N ASP A 46 -6.17 23.21 13.48
CA ASP A 46 -4.89 22.51 13.31
C ASP A 46 -4.64 21.60 14.52
N VAL A 47 -4.42 20.31 14.28
CA VAL A 47 -4.14 19.30 15.31
C VAL A 47 -2.81 18.66 15.00
N ALA A 48 -1.83 18.83 15.89
CA ALA A 48 -0.49 18.31 15.68
C ALA A 48 -0.48 16.78 15.64
N PHE A 49 0.06 16.21 14.57
CA PHE A 49 0.32 14.77 14.48
C PHE A 49 1.58 14.40 15.24
N THR A 50 1.46 14.05 16.53
CA THR A 50 2.60 13.64 17.37
C THR A 50 2.49 12.19 17.82
N ALA A 51 3.65 11.56 18.01
CA ALA A 51 3.71 10.19 18.54
C ALA A 51 3.24 10.09 20.00
N ASN A 52 3.21 11.19 20.76
CA ASN A 52 2.68 11.15 22.13
C ASN A 52 1.16 11.10 22.11
N ASP A 53 0.53 11.89 21.24
CA ASP A 53 -0.93 12.02 21.19
C ASP A 53 -1.60 10.88 20.44
N TYR A 54 -0.94 10.34 19.40
CA TYR A 54 -1.54 9.33 18.51
C TYR A 54 -0.99 7.90 18.67
N ARG A 55 -0.13 7.63 19.67
CA ARG A 55 0.37 6.26 19.91
C ARG A 55 -0.76 5.28 20.22
N GLU A 56 -1.66 5.63 21.11
CA GLU A 56 -2.76 4.75 21.50
C GLU A 56 -3.72 4.51 20.32
N VAL A 57 -3.95 5.54 19.50
CA VAL A 57 -4.75 5.45 18.27
C VAL A 57 -4.08 4.49 17.27
N TYR A 58 -2.77 4.62 17.07
CA TYR A 58 -1.99 3.71 16.23
C TYR A 58 -2.06 2.25 16.71
N ASP A 59 -1.85 2.02 18.01
CA ASP A 59 -1.88 0.68 18.60
C ASP A 59 -3.29 0.08 18.49
N SER A 60 -4.33 0.90 18.64
CA SER A 60 -5.73 0.51 18.42
C SER A 60 -5.99 0.09 16.97
N HIS A 61 -5.55 0.88 15.98
CA HIS A 61 -5.68 0.53 14.56
C HIS A 61 -4.92 -0.75 14.20
N LEU A 62 -3.71 -0.92 14.74
CA LEU A 62 -2.91 -2.13 14.49
C LEU A 62 -3.63 -3.36 15.03
N LYS A 63 -4.15 -3.29 16.27
CA LYS A 63 -4.95 -4.35 16.87
C LYS A 63 -6.22 -4.63 16.07
N ALA A 64 -6.92 -3.60 15.60
CA ALA A 64 -8.11 -3.75 14.79
C ALA A 64 -7.81 -4.42 13.44
N LEU A 65 -6.69 -4.07 12.79
CA LEU A 65 -6.24 -4.72 11.56
C LEU A 65 -5.91 -6.20 11.78
N ASP A 66 -5.27 -6.56 12.90
CA ASP A 66 -5.00 -7.96 13.22
C ASP A 66 -6.27 -8.77 13.51
N GLN A 67 -7.23 -8.18 14.21
CA GLN A 67 -8.54 -8.80 14.43
C GLN A 67 -9.31 -8.96 13.11
N PHE A 68 -9.26 -7.95 12.25
CA PHE A 68 -9.91 -7.98 10.93
C PHE A 68 -9.30 -9.04 10.02
N ASP A 69 -7.97 -9.15 9.98
CA ASP A 69 -7.27 -10.21 9.24
C ASP A 69 -7.67 -11.60 9.77
N ALA A 70 -7.65 -11.79 11.09
CA ALA A 70 -8.06 -13.06 11.70
C ALA A 70 -9.51 -13.43 11.35
N HIS A 71 -10.45 -12.47 11.40
CA HIS A 71 -11.86 -12.70 11.09
C HIS A 71 -12.12 -12.98 9.61
N THR A 72 -11.33 -12.34 8.73
CA THR A 72 -11.49 -12.45 7.28
C THR A 72 -10.50 -13.41 6.62
N LYS A 73 -9.74 -14.18 7.42
CA LYS A 73 -8.61 -14.98 6.93
C LYS A 73 -8.99 -15.93 5.81
N LYS A 74 -10.16 -16.57 5.92
CA LYS A 74 -10.71 -17.49 4.90
C LYS A 74 -10.96 -16.82 3.54
N HIS A 75 -11.09 -15.50 3.51
CA HIS A 75 -11.33 -14.70 2.33
C HIS A 75 -10.06 -13.98 1.80
N GLY A 76 -8.96 -13.98 2.56
CA GLY A 76 -7.71 -13.33 2.16
C GLY A 76 -7.83 -11.83 1.91
N ILE A 77 -8.78 -11.14 2.58
CA ILE A 77 -9.10 -9.73 2.29
C ILE A 77 -7.91 -8.82 2.59
N VAL A 78 -7.25 -9.02 3.73
CA VAL A 78 -6.09 -8.19 4.12
C VAL A 78 -4.92 -8.44 3.17
N ASP A 79 -4.63 -9.70 2.84
CA ASP A 79 -3.59 -10.06 1.86
C ASP A 79 -3.84 -9.38 0.49
N LEU A 80 -5.10 -9.34 0.04
CA LEU A 80 -5.52 -8.64 -1.19
C LEU A 80 -5.29 -7.12 -1.09
N ILE A 81 -5.70 -6.49 0.00
CA ILE A 81 -5.52 -5.04 0.22
C ILE A 81 -4.03 -4.69 0.25
N GLN A 82 -3.22 -5.43 1.02
CA GLN A 82 -1.79 -5.19 1.14
C GLN A 82 -1.08 -5.33 -0.22
N THR A 83 -1.43 -6.37 -1.00
CA THR A 83 -0.89 -6.58 -2.34
C THR A 83 -1.29 -5.45 -3.29
N ARG A 84 -2.55 -5.03 -3.25
CA ARG A 84 -3.07 -3.95 -4.11
C ARG A 84 -2.42 -2.61 -3.76
N LEU A 85 -2.32 -2.26 -2.47
CA LEU A 85 -1.67 -1.03 -2.01
C LEU A 85 -0.22 -0.97 -2.47
N TYR A 86 0.53 -2.06 -2.33
CA TYR A 86 1.92 -2.12 -2.79
C TYR A 86 2.05 -1.91 -4.31
N ASN A 87 1.29 -2.66 -5.10
CA ASN A 87 1.38 -2.60 -6.56
C ASN A 87 0.95 -1.23 -7.12
N VAL A 88 -0.17 -0.70 -6.61
CA VAL A 88 -0.68 0.62 -7.00
C VAL A 88 0.29 1.72 -6.56
N GLY A 89 0.81 1.64 -5.33
CA GLY A 89 1.80 2.59 -4.82
C GLY A 89 3.05 2.62 -5.69
N ARG A 90 3.62 1.47 -6.04
CA ARG A 90 4.78 1.39 -6.95
C ARG A 90 4.49 2.04 -8.30
N PHE A 91 3.37 1.67 -8.92
CA PHE A 91 2.98 2.23 -10.22
C PHE A 91 2.92 3.77 -10.19
N HIS A 92 2.24 4.35 -9.19
CA HIS A 92 2.13 5.80 -9.07
C HIS A 92 3.42 6.50 -8.62
N SER A 93 4.33 5.78 -7.96
CA SER A 93 5.66 6.30 -7.63
C SER A 93 6.58 6.43 -8.86
N GLY A 94 6.17 5.90 -10.02
CA GLY A 94 7.00 5.79 -11.22
C GLY A 94 8.02 4.66 -11.14
N ALA A 95 7.84 3.71 -10.22
CA ALA A 95 8.59 2.46 -10.17
C ALA A 95 7.84 1.39 -10.98
N GLU A 96 8.58 0.62 -11.78
CA GLU A 96 8.01 -0.52 -12.51
C GLU A 96 7.33 -1.50 -11.53
N PRO A 97 6.12 -2.02 -11.86
CA PRO A 97 5.49 -3.09 -11.10
C PRO A 97 6.43 -4.30 -10.97
N THR A 98 6.57 -4.85 -9.77
CA THR A 98 7.46 -6.01 -9.53
C THR A 98 6.96 -7.28 -10.23
N ALA A 99 5.65 -7.35 -10.51
CA ALA A 99 5.12 -8.35 -11.42
C ALA A 99 5.54 -7.96 -12.84
N LEU A 100 6.57 -8.66 -13.34
CA LEU A 100 6.64 -8.95 -14.76
C LEU A 100 5.29 -9.55 -15.15
N ILE A 101 4.35 -8.74 -15.65
CA ILE A 101 3.59 -9.22 -16.80
C ILE A 101 4.70 -9.65 -17.74
N PRO A 102 4.83 -10.95 -18.12
CA PRO A 102 5.78 -11.31 -19.14
C PRO A 102 5.37 -10.44 -20.31
N ARG A 103 6.15 -9.38 -20.59
CA ARG A 103 6.00 -8.62 -21.81
C ARG A 103 6.06 -9.70 -22.85
N ALA A 104 4.96 -9.96 -23.56
CA ALA A 104 4.85 -11.08 -24.47
C ALA A 104 6.11 -11.07 -25.32
N VAL A 105 7.03 -11.97 -24.99
CA VAL A 105 8.32 -12.03 -25.66
C VAL A 105 7.92 -12.57 -27.00
N ILE A 106 7.99 -11.72 -28.04
CA ILE A 106 7.66 -12.11 -29.40
C ILE A 106 8.43 -13.41 -29.66
N GLN A 107 7.70 -14.51 -29.75
CA GLN A 107 8.31 -15.81 -29.91
C GLN A 107 8.86 -15.85 -31.33
N MET A 108 9.98 -16.54 -31.55
CA MET A 108 10.50 -16.73 -32.92
C MET A 108 9.47 -17.40 -33.85
N ALA A 109 8.46 -18.08 -33.30
CA ALA A 109 7.30 -18.58 -34.03
C ALA A 109 6.42 -17.44 -34.59
N ASP A 110 6.16 -16.39 -33.81
CA ASP A 110 5.38 -15.22 -34.24
C ASP A 110 6.11 -14.46 -35.36
N VAL A 111 7.44 -14.33 -35.25
CA VAL A 111 8.28 -13.73 -36.30
C VAL A 111 8.25 -14.56 -37.59
N ARG A 112 8.29 -15.89 -37.49
CA ARG A 112 8.24 -16.77 -38.67
C ARG A 112 6.89 -16.76 -39.36
N ALA A 113 5.81 -16.71 -38.60
CA ALA A 113 4.45 -16.64 -39.14
C ALA A 113 4.25 -15.37 -39.98
N ALA A 114 4.78 -14.22 -39.53
CA ALA A 114 4.68 -12.95 -40.23
C ALA A 114 5.54 -12.86 -41.52
N ILE A 115 6.53 -13.75 -41.70
CA ILE A 115 7.36 -13.80 -42.93
C ILE A 115 6.70 -14.68 -44.01
N GLN A 116 5.68 -15.46 -43.66
CA GLN A 116 4.99 -16.38 -44.58
C GLN A 116 3.67 -15.83 -45.16
N GLU A 117 3.25 -14.62 -44.77
CA GLU A 117 2.22 -13.82 -45.48
C GLU A 117 2.85 -12.84 -46.47
#